data_AF-A0A7V2F2W4-F1
#
_entry.id   AF-A0A7V2F2W4-F1
#
_cell.length_a   1.000
_cell.length_b   1.000
_cell.length_c   1.000
_cell.angle_alpha   90.00
_cell.angle_beta   90.00
_cell.angle_gamma   90.00
#
_symmetry.space_group_name_H-M   'P 1'
#
loop_
_entity.id
_entity.type
_entity.pdbx_description
1 polymer ?
#
loop_
_entity_poly.entity_id
_entity_poly.type
_entity_poly.pdbx_seq_one_letter_code
_entity_poly.pdbx_strand_id
1 'polypeptide(L)'
;MLENHPENEAVIMRIIDANINRCAEGARVIEEIARFAAGDEGLTREVKELRHEIRALSGLLRGDTARYRDSAGDVGGRFTIPSEGRRESLSGTARANFLRVEEGLRVIEEFAKMGYPRASARAKDLRFRVYGLEKAFLEGGSAGWRLPAPPFLYTVIDRSIVPQEKVAATVKALAEGGSGMIQYRAKEISVPEMRRDLASAVPAAEKAGVPLIVNDLPELAAETGAAGVHLGASDASAREARQM
;
A
#
# COMPACT_ATOMS: atom_id res chain seq x y z
N MET A 1 25.31 -4.09 -33.11
CA MET A 1 25.80 -3.14 -32.09
C MET A 1 24.98 -1.88 -32.23
N LEU A 2 24.22 -1.49 -31.21
CA LEU A 2 23.22 -0.41 -31.29
C LEU A 2 23.92 0.96 -31.34
N GLU A 3 24.31 1.41 -32.53
CA GLU A 3 24.69 2.80 -32.79
C GLU A 3 23.43 3.67 -32.98
N ASN A 4 23.52 4.96 -32.65
CA ASN A 4 22.43 5.95 -32.70
C ASN A 4 21.89 6.15 -34.14
N HIS A 5 21.02 5.26 -34.59
CA HIS A 5 20.27 5.35 -35.83
C HIS A 5 18.87 5.95 -35.59
N PRO A 6 18.27 6.69 -36.54
CA PRO A 6 16.90 7.23 -36.41
C PRO A 6 15.83 6.16 -36.13
N GLU A 7 16.06 4.91 -36.53
CA GLU A 7 15.20 3.76 -36.19
C GLU A 7 15.13 3.50 -34.68
N ASN A 8 16.19 3.84 -33.93
CA ASN A 8 16.21 3.70 -32.48
C ASN A 8 15.28 4.71 -31.80
N GLU A 9 15.07 5.90 -32.36
CA GLU A 9 14.18 6.90 -31.79
C GLU A 9 12.72 6.43 -31.82
N ALA A 10 12.28 5.87 -32.95
CA ALA A 10 10.95 5.27 -33.06
C ALA A 10 10.77 4.12 -32.06
N VAL A 11 11.76 3.26 -31.88
CA VAL A 11 11.73 2.15 -30.91
C VAL A 11 11.67 2.66 -29.46
N ILE A 12 12.48 3.67 -29.11
CA ILE A 12 12.46 4.30 -27.78
C ILE A 12 11.07 4.86 -27.48
N MET A 13 10.46 5.56 -28.44
CA MET A 13 9.13 6.15 -28.29
C MET A 13 8.04 5.09 -28.11
N ARG A 14 8.13 3.96 -28.82
CA ARG A 14 7.24 2.80 -28.63
C ARG A 14 7.33 2.23 -27.22
N ILE A 15 8.56 2.04 -26.74
CA ILE A 15 8.81 1.48 -25.40
C ILE A 15 8.24 2.40 -24.33
N ILE A 16 8.48 3.71 -24.44
CA ILE A 16 7.99 4.69 -23.48
C ILE A 16 6.44 4.74 -23.50
N ASP A 17 5.81 4.83 -24.68
CA ASP A 17 4.34 4.87 -24.79
C ASP A 17 3.67 3.62 -24.19
N ALA A 18 4.20 2.43 -24.50
CA ALA A 18 3.69 1.18 -23.97
C ALA A 18 3.75 1.14 -22.43
N ASN A 19 4.85 1.61 -21.84
CA ASN A 19 5.00 1.64 -20.39
C ASN A 19 4.15 2.74 -19.74
N ILE A 20 3.96 3.91 -20.38
CA ILE A 20 3.01 4.93 -19.90
C ILE A 20 1.61 4.32 -19.79
N ASN A 21 1.17 3.56 -20.81
CA ASN A 21 -0.15 2.93 -20.77
C ASN A 21 -0.25 1.88 -19.65
N ARG A 22 0.73 0.96 -19.55
CA ARG A 22 0.76 -0.07 -18.51
C ARG A 22 0.78 0.53 -17.10
N CYS A 23 1.57 1.56 -16.86
CA CYS A 23 1.58 2.28 -15.58
C CYS A 23 0.22 2.94 -15.30
N ALA A 24 -0.39 3.58 -16.30
CA ALA A 24 -1.69 4.23 -16.11
C ALA A 24 -2.82 3.22 -15.82
N GLU A 25 -2.77 2.03 -16.43
CA GLU A 25 -3.68 0.92 -16.15
C GLU A 25 -3.44 0.32 -14.77
N GLY A 26 -2.20 0.09 -14.36
CA GLY A 26 -1.86 -0.35 -13.00
C GLY A 26 -2.37 0.64 -11.94
N ALA A 27 -2.14 1.94 -12.15
CA ALA A 27 -2.65 2.99 -11.28
C ALA A 27 -4.19 3.06 -11.26
N ARG A 28 -4.88 2.73 -12.36
CA ARG A 28 -6.35 2.62 -12.38
C ARG A 28 -6.83 1.53 -11.42
N VAL A 29 -6.18 0.37 -11.40
CA VAL A 29 -6.56 -0.71 -10.48
C VAL A 29 -6.37 -0.28 -9.03
N ILE A 30 -5.26 0.37 -8.70
CA ILE A 30 -4.99 0.90 -7.35
C ILE A 30 -6.05 1.93 -6.94
N GLU A 31 -6.42 2.84 -7.84
CA GLU A 31 -7.45 3.86 -7.61
C GLU A 31 -8.81 3.23 -7.27
N GLU A 32 -9.20 2.17 -7.97
CA GLU A 32 -10.47 1.48 -7.70
C GLU A 32 -10.44 0.76 -6.35
N ILE A 33 -9.30 0.21 -5.95
CA ILE A 33 -9.14 -0.38 -4.61
C ILE A 33 -9.21 0.72 -3.54
N ALA A 34 -8.53 1.86 -3.72
CA ALA A 34 -8.66 3.01 -2.81
C ALA A 34 -10.12 3.47 -2.67
N ARG A 35 -10.83 3.55 -3.79
CA ARG A 35 -12.21 4.04 -3.84
C ARG A 35 -13.21 3.09 -3.21
N PHE A 36 -13.17 1.82 -3.62
CA PHE A 36 -14.24 0.87 -3.32
C PHE A 36 -13.92 -0.08 -2.18
N ALA A 37 -12.64 -0.37 -1.94
CA ALA A 37 -12.23 -1.23 -0.82
C ALA A 37 -11.85 -0.40 0.41
N ALA A 38 -11.03 0.64 0.25
CA ALA A 38 -10.60 1.47 1.38
C ALA A 38 -11.60 2.60 1.71
N GLY A 39 -12.39 3.07 0.74
CA GLY A 39 -13.28 4.22 0.93
C GLY A 39 -12.54 5.52 1.25
N ASP A 40 -11.25 5.60 0.92
CA ASP A 40 -10.37 6.71 1.26
C ASP A 40 -10.36 7.74 0.12
N GLU A 41 -10.97 8.90 0.37
CA GLU A 41 -11.04 9.99 -0.61
C GLU A 41 -9.65 10.59 -0.91
N GLY A 42 -8.77 10.67 0.10
CA GLY A 42 -7.43 11.20 -0.03
C GLY A 42 -6.58 10.31 -0.94
N LEU A 43 -6.48 9.02 -0.63
CA LEU A 43 -5.76 8.05 -1.45
C LEU A 43 -6.35 7.96 -2.86
N THR A 44 -7.68 7.99 -2.99
CA THR A 44 -8.34 7.98 -4.31
C THR A 44 -7.91 9.18 -5.15
N ARG A 45 -7.87 10.38 -4.55
CA ARG A 45 -7.45 11.61 -5.22
C ARG A 45 -5.98 11.55 -5.62
N GLU A 46 -5.10 11.15 -4.71
CA GLU A 46 -3.67 11.08 -4.98
C GLU A 46 -3.31 10.08 -6.08
N VAL A 47 -3.93 8.89 -6.08
CA VAL A 47 -3.70 7.88 -7.13
C VAL A 47 -4.28 8.35 -8.47
N LYS A 48 -5.42 9.05 -8.45
CA LYS A 48 -6.00 9.66 -9.66
C LYS A 48 -5.05 10.70 -10.26
N GLU A 49 -4.49 11.58 -9.44
CA GLU A 49 -3.50 12.59 -9.85
C GLU A 49 -2.23 11.96 -10.39
N LEU A 50 -1.67 10.98 -9.67
CA LEU A 50 -0.51 10.19 -10.12
C LEU A 50 -0.76 9.62 -11.52
N ARG A 51 -1.92 9.01 -11.76
CA ARG A 51 -2.28 8.47 -13.08
C ARG A 51 -2.33 9.55 -14.16
N HIS A 52 -2.88 10.72 -13.86
CA HIS A 52 -2.90 11.84 -14.82
C HIS A 52 -1.48 12.31 -15.15
N GLU A 53 -0.62 12.42 -14.15
CA GLU A 53 0.78 12.81 -14.34
C GLU A 53 1.59 11.78 -15.13
N ILE A 54 1.35 10.47 -14.91
CA ILE A 54 1.94 9.40 -15.72
C ILE A 54 1.54 9.57 -17.19
N ARG A 55 0.25 9.79 -17.49
CA ARG A 55 -0.20 10.00 -18.87
C ARG A 55 0.41 11.26 -19.50
N ALA A 56 0.60 12.31 -18.69
CA ALA A 56 1.19 13.57 -19.13
C ALA A 56 2.67 13.47 -19.50
N LEU A 57 3.38 12.38 -19.14
CA LEU A 57 4.76 12.13 -19.59
C LEU A 57 4.89 12.12 -21.12
N SER A 58 3.84 11.71 -21.83
CA SER A 58 3.81 11.73 -23.30
C SER A 58 4.05 13.13 -23.87
N GLY A 59 3.56 14.19 -23.21
CA GLY A 59 3.77 15.58 -23.62
C GLY A 59 5.19 16.11 -23.41
N LEU A 60 6.05 15.37 -22.71
CA LEU A 60 7.47 15.70 -22.52
C LEU A 60 8.37 15.08 -23.59
N LEU A 61 7.80 14.29 -24.50
CA LEU A 61 8.49 13.62 -25.59
C LEU A 61 8.34 14.43 -26.88
N ARG A 62 9.23 14.21 -27.84
CA ARG A 62 9.18 14.92 -29.13
C ARG A 62 8.21 14.20 -30.06
N GLY A 63 7.19 14.92 -30.55
CA GLY A 63 6.19 14.34 -31.46
C GLY A 63 5.10 13.55 -30.73
N ASP A 64 4.15 13.03 -31.52
CA ASP A 64 2.99 12.30 -31.00
C ASP A 64 3.36 10.82 -30.81
N THR A 65 3.55 10.40 -29.56
CA THR A 65 3.91 9.03 -29.20
C THR A 65 2.86 8.02 -29.64
N ALA A 66 1.60 8.45 -29.75
CA ALA A 66 0.50 7.60 -30.20
C ALA A 66 0.69 7.15 -31.65
N ARG A 67 1.43 7.89 -32.49
CA ARG A 67 1.75 7.51 -33.88
C ARG A 67 2.64 6.28 -33.98
N TYR A 68 3.35 5.96 -32.91
CA TYR A 68 4.23 4.80 -32.85
C TYR A 68 3.55 3.58 -32.23
N ARG A 69 2.29 3.69 -31.77
CA ARG A 69 1.55 2.55 -31.22
C ARG A 69 1.39 1.46 -32.25
N ASP A 70 1.88 0.29 -31.89
CA ASP A 70 1.69 -0.94 -32.65
C ASP A 70 1.31 -2.04 -31.69
N SER A 71 0.02 -2.07 -31.36
CA SER A 71 -0.60 -3.10 -30.51
C SER A 71 -0.69 -4.46 -31.20
N ALA A 72 -0.62 -4.50 -32.54
CA ALA A 72 -0.73 -5.72 -33.32
C ALA A 72 0.61 -6.50 -33.42
N GLY A 73 1.73 -5.77 -33.39
CA GLY A 73 3.10 -6.32 -33.39
C GLY A 73 3.73 -6.50 -32.00
N ASP A 74 3.02 -6.27 -30.90
CA ASP A 74 3.56 -6.47 -29.55
C ASP A 74 3.82 -7.96 -29.29
N VAL A 75 5.10 -8.34 -29.30
CA VAL A 75 5.58 -9.71 -29.06
C VAL A 75 5.23 -10.17 -27.64
N GLY A 76 5.06 -9.24 -26.70
CA GLY A 76 4.70 -9.54 -25.31
C GLY A 76 3.23 -9.90 -25.09
N GLY A 77 2.34 -9.64 -26.05
CA GLY A 77 0.89 -9.83 -25.88
C GLY A 77 0.40 -11.28 -25.87
N ARG A 78 1.25 -12.25 -26.22
CA ARG A 78 0.87 -13.67 -26.39
C ARG A 78 1.43 -14.63 -25.33
N PHE A 79 2.16 -14.11 -24.34
CA PHE A 79 2.80 -14.93 -23.32
C PHE A 79 2.13 -14.72 -21.96
N THR A 80 1.23 -15.62 -21.60
CA THR A 80 0.68 -15.72 -20.23
C THR A 80 1.58 -16.66 -19.43
N ILE A 81 2.19 -16.16 -18.35
CA ILE A 81 2.99 -17.01 -17.46
C ILE A 81 2.03 -17.68 -16.47
N PRO A 82 2.09 -19.02 -16.24
CA PRO A 82 1.17 -19.74 -15.36
C PRO A 82 1.08 -19.20 -13.92
N SER A 83 2.09 -18.48 -13.43
CA SER A 83 2.10 -17.82 -12.12
C SER A 83 1.23 -16.56 -12.03
N GLU A 84 0.65 -16.06 -13.14
CA GLU A 84 -0.33 -14.97 -13.11
C GLU A 84 -1.68 -15.39 -12.49
N GLY A 85 -1.91 -16.71 -12.36
CA GLY A 85 -3.20 -17.30 -12.01
C GLY A 85 -3.39 -17.63 -10.53
N ARG A 86 -3.44 -16.61 -9.67
CA ARG A 86 -4.33 -16.48 -8.47
C ARG A 86 -3.84 -15.32 -7.60
N ARG A 87 -4.72 -14.33 -7.38
CA ARG A 87 -4.51 -13.31 -6.34
C ARG A 87 -5.46 -13.62 -5.20
N GLU A 88 -4.91 -13.84 -4.01
CA GLU A 88 -5.67 -14.31 -2.84
C GLU A 88 -6.30 -13.17 -2.04
N SER A 89 -5.90 -11.91 -2.29
CA SER A 89 -6.41 -10.73 -1.55
C SER A 89 -6.37 -9.42 -2.36
N LEU A 90 -7.15 -8.44 -1.91
CA LEU A 90 -7.14 -7.06 -2.44
C LEU A 90 -5.80 -6.37 -2.18
N SER A 91 -5.19 -6.58 -1.02
CA SER A 91 -3.86 -6.04 -0.69
C SER A 91 -2.78 -6.64 -1.59
N GLY A 92 -2.83 -7.94 -1.88
CA GLY A 92 -1.94 -8.59 -2.84
C GLY A 92 -2.15 -8.07 -4.27
N THR A 93 -3.40 -7.76 -4.64
CA THR A 93 -3.74 -7.12 -5.91
C THR A 93 -3.19 -5.70 -6.00
N ALA A 94 -3.31 -4.89 -4.95
CA ALA A 94 -2.76 -3.55 -4.90
C ALA A 94 -1.22 -3.58 -5.04
N ARG A 95 -0.54 -4.38 -4.21
CA ARG A 95 0.92 -4.53 -4.24
C ARG A 95 1.46 -4.95 -5.61
N ALA A 96 0.81 -5.92 -6.25
CA ALA A 96 1.21 -6.34 -7.60
C ALA A 96 1.05 -5.22 -8.64
N ASN A 97 0.07 -4.32 -8.48
CA ASN A 97 -0.09 -3.18 -9.38
C ASN A 97 0.89 -2.04 -9.03
N PHE A 98 1.21 -1.81 -7.76
CA PHE A 98 2.27 -0.86 -7.37
C PHE A 98 3.60 -1.25 -8.01
N LEU A 99 4.04 -2.50 -7.84
CA LEU A 99 5.27 -3.03 -8.46
C LEU A 99 5.29 -2.84 -9.98
N ARG A 100 4.18 -3.13 -10.68
CA ARG A 100 4.09 -2.90 -12.13
C ARG A 100 4.23 -1.44 -12.52
N VAL A 101 3.63 -0.53 -11.75
CA VAL A 101 3.74 0.91 -11.99
C VAL A 101 5.19 1.37 -11.79
N GLU A 102 5.86 0.87 -10.76
CA GLU A 102 7.26 1.17 -10.46
C GLU A 102 8.21 0.64 -11.54
N GLU A 103 8.03 -0.62 -11.96
CA GLU A 103 8.78 -1.23 -13.05
C GLU A 103 8.60 -0.45 -14.35
N GLY A 104 7.36 -0.12 -14.72
CA GLY A 104 7.11 0.64 -15.94
C GLY A 104 7.69 2.06 -15.88
N LEU A 105 7.62 2.73 -14.72
CA LEU A 105 8.25 4.04 -14.53
C LEU A 105 9.78 3.95 -14.57
N ARG A 106 10.37 2.85 -14.08
CA ARG A 106 11.80 2.58 -14.20
C ARG A 106 12.21 2.40 -15.66
N VAL A 107 11.42 1.69 -16.45
CA VAL A 107 11.65 1.57 -17.90
C VAL A 107 11.59 2.94 -18.56
N ILE A 108 10.55 3.75 -18.28
CA ILE A 108 10.44 5.11 -18.84
C ILE A 108 11.65 5.96 -18.43
N GLU A 109 12.05 5.92 -17.15
CA GLU A 109 13.20 6.66 -16.62
C GLU A 109 14.48 6.36 -17.41
N GLU A 110 14.79 5.08 -17.63
CA GLU A 110 16.02 4.64 -18.30
C GLU A 110 16.01 4.97 -19.80
N PHE A 111 14.92 4.68 -20.51
CA PHE A 111 14.83 4.97 -21.95
C PHE A 111 14.77 6.48 -22.23
N ALA A 112 14.16 7.28 -21.35
CA ALA A 112 14.13 8.73 -21.48
C ALA A 112 15.52 9.38 -21.32
N LYS A 113 16.51 8.73 -20.71
CA LYS A 113 17.90 9.26 -20.63
C LYS A 113 18.54 9.43 -22.01
N MET A 114 18.06 8.73 -23.03
CA MET A 114 18.61 8.73 -24.39
C MET A 114 18.21 9.95 -25.24
N GLY A 115 17.58 10.98 -24.65
CA GLY A 115 17.21 12.18 -25.40
C GLY A 115 16.14 13.07 -24.74
N TYR A 116 15.56 12.63 -23.62
CA TYR A 116 14.41 13.26 -22.97
C TYR A 116 14.67 13.50 -21.47
N PRO A 117 15.65 14.35 -21.10
CA PRO A 117 16.07 14.52 -19.71
C PRO A 117 14.94 14.99 -18.78
N ARG A 118 14.01 15.83 -19.28
CA ARG A 118 12.83 16.26 -18.51
C ARG A 118 11.87 15.10 -18.22
N ALA A 119 11.62 14.24 -19.21
CA ALA A 119 10.79 13.06 -19.02
C ALA A 119 11.45 12.05 -18.08
N SER A 120 12.78 11.87 -18.17
CA SER A 120 13.54 11.00 -17.27
C SER A 120 13.47 11.47 -15.82
N ALA A 121 13.73 12.76 -15.57
CA ALA A 121 13.60 13.35 -14.24
C ALA A 121 12.18 13.20 -13.69
N ARG A 122 11.17 13.47 -14.52
CA ARG A 122 9.77 13.36 -14.10
C ARG A 122 9.34 11.92 -13.80
N ALA A 123 9.79 10.95 -14.60
CA ALA A 123 9.52 9.53 -14.35
C ALA A 123 10.18 9.05 -13.04
N LYS A 124 11.40 9.54 -12.74
CA LYS A 124 12.07 9.30 -11.47
C LYS A 124 11.24 9.85 -10.30
N ASP A 125 10.80 11.10 -10.36
CA ASP A 125 9.99 11.73 -9.31
C ASP A 125 8.68 10.97 -9.08
N LEU A 126 7.99 10.60 -10.16
CA LEU A 126 6.78 9.80 -10.08
C LEU A 126 7.03 8.43 -9.44
N ARG A 127 8.16 7.77 -9.75
CA ARG A 127 8.53 6.49 -9.15
C ARG A 127 8.74 6.62 -7.64
N PHE A 128 9.41 7.67 -7.17
CA PHE A 128 9.55 7.93 -5.73
C PHE A 128 8.20 8.22 -5.05
N ARG A 129 7.30 8.97 -5.73
CA ARG A 129 5.95 9.19 -5.23
C ARG A 129 5.15 7.87 -5.14
N VAL A 130 5.33 6.97 -6.10
CA VAL A 130 4.69 5.64 -6.08
C VAL A 130 5.16 4.82 -4.86
N TYR A 131 6.44 4.84 -4.52
CA TYR A 131 6.93 4.19 -3.29
C TYR A 131 6.27 4.75 -2.03
N GLY A 132 6.15 6.08 -1.95
CA GLY A 132 5.47 6.75 -0.83
C GLY A 132 3.98 6.36 -0.75
N LEU A 133 3.30 6.30 -1.90
CA LEU A 133 1.91 5.89 -2.00
C LEU A 133 1.72 4.42 -1.69
N GLU A 134 2.60 3.53 -2.14
CA GLU A 134 2.55 2.10 -1.80
C GLU A 134 2.66 1.94 -0.28
N LYS A 135 3.63 2.62 0.33
CA LYS A 135 3.80 2.65 1.78
C LYS A 135 2.53 3.15 2.48
N ALA A 136 2.01 4.31 2.10
CA ALA A 136 0.78 4.87 2.67
C ALA A 136 -0.46 4.00 2.42
N PHE A 137 -0.52 3.29 1.31
CA PHE A 137 -1.65 2.42 0.95
C PHE A 137 -1.63 1.10 1.72
N LEU A 138 -0.44 0.52 1.92
CA LEU A 138 -0.26 -0.74 2.64
C LEU A 138 -0.23 -0.52 4.16
N GLU A 139 0.36 0.57 4.63
CA GLU A 139 0.33 0.99 6.04
C GLU A 139 -0.98 1.71 6.40
N GLY A 140 -1.71 2.22 5.40
CA GLY A 140 -3.06 2.78 5.53
C GLY A 140 -4.12 1.79 6.01
N GLY A 141 -3.79 0.50 6.12
CA GLY A 141 -4.56 -0.47 6.93
C GLY A 141 -4.64 -0.08 8.41
N SER A 142 -3.72 0.75 8.92
CA SER A 142 -3.73 1.26 10.29
C SER A 142 -4.35 2.66 10.43
N ALA A 143 -4.66 3.38 9.33
CA ALA A 143 -5.25 4.72 9.36
C ALA A 143 -6.79 4.76 9.24
N GLY A 144 -7.45 3.59 9.11
CA GLY A 144 -8.89 3.48 8.88
C GLY A 144 -9.76 3.29 10.12
N TRP A 145 -9.15 3.12 11.31
CA TRP A 145 -9.91 2.88 12.52
C TRP A 145 -10.54 4.17 13.04
N ARG A 146 -11.84 4.34 12.76
CA ARG A 146 -12.67 5.31 13.45
C ARG A 146 -13.00 4.78 14.84
N LEU A 147 -13.01 5.66 15.83
CA LEU A 147 -13.55 5.32 17.14
C LEU A 147 -15.01 4.86 16.98
N PRO A 148 -15.41 3.75 17.61
CA PRO A 148 -16.80 3.31 17.59
C PRO A 148 -17.71 4.40 18.16
N ALA A 149 -18.93 4.50 17.62
CA ALA A 149 -19.92 5.47 18.10
C ALA A 149 -20.32 5.13 19.55
N PRO A 150 -20.33 6.13 20.46
CA PRO A 150 -20.76 5.89 21.84
C PRO A 150 -22.29 5.70 21.94
N PRO A 151 -22.77 4.91 22.92
CA PRO A 151 -21.98 4.11 23.85
C PRO A 151 -21.46 2.83 23.21
N PHE A 152 -20.23 2.43 23.55
CA PHE A 152 -19.64 1.16 23.11
C PHE A 152 -18.91 0.49 24.27
N LEU A 153 -18.78 -0.84 24.18
CA LEU A 153 -18.02 -1.62 25.14
C LEU A 153 -16.53 -1.60 24.77
N TYR A 154 -15.69 -1.09 25.67
CA TYR A 154 -14.23 -1.13 25.53
C TYR A 154 -13.67 -2.21 26.45
N THR A 155 -13.28 -3.36 25.89
CA THR A 155 -12.78 -4.51 26.65
C THR A 155 -11.27 -4.54 26.72
N VAL A 156 -10.70 -5.03 27.82
CA VAL A 156 -9.24 -5.18 27.99
C VAL A 156 -8.89 -6.66 28.10
N ILE A 157 -7.98 -7.12 27.24
CA ILE A 157 -7.31 -8.42 27.35
C ILE A 157 -6.07 -8.22 28.23
N ASP A 158 -6.04 -8.88 29.38
CA ASP A 158 -4.90 -8.86 30.29
C ASP A 158 -4.10 -10.17 30.19
N ARG A 159 -2.83 -10.10 29.80
CA ARG A 159 -1.96 -11.28 29.66
C ARG A 159 -1.60 -11.98 30.97
N SER A 160 -1.86 -11.37 32.13
CA SER A 160 -1.78 -12.07 33.42
C SER A 160 -2.92 -13.07 33.62
N ILE A 161 -4.01 -12.95 32.84
CA ILE A 161 -5.21 -13.80 32.94
C ILE A 161 -5.35 -14.69 31.70
N VAL A 162 -5.14 -14.11 30.51
CA VAL A 162 -5.30 -14.81 29.23
C VAL A 162 -3.95 -15.37 28.79
N PRO A 163 -3.77 -16.69 28.66
CA PRO A 163 -2.52 -17.26 28.18
C PRO A 163 -2.33 -16.99 26.69
N GLN A 164 -1.08 -17.02 26.22
CA GLN A 164 -0.68 -16.65 24.86
C GLN A 164 -1.52 -17.35 23.79
N GLU A 165 -1.67 -18.67 23.89
CA GLU A 165 -2.38 -19.50 22.93
C GLU A 165 -3.88 -19.19 22.83
N LYS A 166 -4.43 -18.43 23.80
CA LYS A 166 -5.84 -18.01 23.82
C LYS A 166 -6.06 -16.55 23.44
N VAL A 167 -5.01 -15.75 23.18
CA VAL A 167 -5.17 -14.30 22.92
C VAL A 167 -6.08 -14.06 21.71
N ALA A 168 -5.77 -14.64 20.55
CA ALA A 168 -6.58 -14.48 19.34
C ALA A 168 -8.01 -15.04 19.49
N ALA A 169 -8.16 -16.17 20.19
CA ALA A 169 -9.47 -16.74 20.48
C ALA A 169 -10.31 -15.81 21.38
N THR A 170 -9.66 -15.14 22.34
CA THR A 170 -10.30 -14.18 23.23
C THR A 170 -10.71 -12.91 22.47
N VAL A 171 -9.87 -12.39 21.57
CA VAL A 171 -10.24 -11.27 20.67
C VAL A 171 -11.52 -11.60 19.92
N LYS A 172 -11.57 -12.79 19.31
CA LYS A 172 -12.74 -13.24 18.55
C LYS A 172 -13.99 -13.31 19.42
N ALA A 173 -13.90 -13.93 20.60
CA ALA A 173 -15.02 -14.07 21.53
C ALA A 173 -15.54 -12.71 22.04
N LEU A 174 -14.64 -11.75 22.31
CA LEU A 174 -15.01 -10.40 22.74
C LEU A 174 -15.72 -9.64 21.62
N ALA A 175 -15.22 -9.74 20.39
CA ALA A 175 -15.85 -9.12 19.23
C ALA A 175 -17.25 -9.72 18.96
N GLU A 176 -17.38 -11.05 19.00
CA GLU A 176 -18.68 -11.73 18.90
C GLU A 176 -19.64 -11.35 20.03
N GLY A 177 -19.10 -11.05 21.23
CA GLY A 177 -19.84 -10.54 22.38
C GLY A 177 -20.25 -9.07 22.29
N GLY A 178 -19.93 -8.37 21.19
CA GLY A 178 -20.30 -6.97 20.97
C GLY A 178 -19.31 -5.94 21.51
N SER A 179 -18.05 -6.34 21.72
CA SER A 179 -16.99 -5.37 22.02
C SER A 179 -16.81 -4.40 20.85
N GLY A 180 -16.90 -3.10 21.12
CA GLY A 180 -16.68 -2.06 20.12
C GLY A 180 -15.22 -1.68 19.97
N MET A 181 -14.39 -1.99 20.96
CA MET A 181 -12.94 -1.78 20.94
C MET A 181 -12.26 -2.73 21.92
N ILE A 182 -11.07 -3.21 21.59
CA ILE A 182 -10.32 -4.15 22.43
C ILE A 182 -8.95 -3.55 22.74
N GLN A 183 -8.52 -3.58 23.99
CA GLN A 183 -7.16 -3.24 24.40
C GLN A 183 -6.36 -4.51 24.69
N TYR A 184 -5.15 -4.59 24.16
CA TYR A 184 -4.17 -5.60 24.55
C TYR A 184 -3.24 -5.03 25.63
N ARG A 185 -3.30 -5.59 26.84
CA ARG A 185 -2.50 -5.20 28.00
C ARG A 185 -1.64 -6.37 28.46
N ALA A 186 -0.34 -6.17 28.47
CA ALA A 186 0.61 -7.20 28.86
C ALA A 186 1.74 -6.62 29.72
N LYS A 187 1.44 -6.42 31.02
CA LYS A 187 2.49 -6.01 31.96
C LYS A 187 3.41 -7.18 32.24
N GLU A 188 4.71 -6.91 32.36
CA GLU A 188 5.74 -7.90 32.71
C GLU A 188 5.96 -9.01 31.66
N ILE A 189 5.42 -8.86 30.44
CA ILE A 189 5.68 -9.74 29.30
C ILE A 189 6.79 -9.14 28.43
N SER A 190 7.64 -9.97 27.82
CA SER A 190 8.70 -9.47 26.95
C SER A 190 8.16 -8.97 25.60
N VAL A 191 8.77 -7.93 25.01
CA VAL A 191 8.35 -7.40 23.69
C VAL A 191 8.30 -8.48 22.60
N PRO A 192 9.27 -9.42 22.49
CA PRO A 192 9.17 -10.52 21.52
C PRO A 192 7.96 -11.43 21.73
N GLU A 193 7.54 -11.65 22.98
CA GLU A 193 6.31 -12.39 23.29
C GLU A 193 5.07 -11.60 22.92
N MET A 194 5.02 -10.31 23.28
CA MET A 194 3.91 -9.45 22.88
C MET A 194 3.75 -9.39 21.36
N ARG A 195 4.85 -9.34 20.62
CA ARG A 195 4.83 -9.39 19.15
C ARG A 195 4.22 -10.69 18.64
N ARG A 196 4.51 -11.84 19.26
CA ARG A 196 3.89 -13.12 18.91
C ARG A 196 2.38 -13.12 19.20
N ASP A 197 1.97 -12.54 20.32
CA ASP A 197 0.56 -12.43 20.68
C ASP A 197 -0.17 -11.57 19.64
N LEU A 198 0.36 -10.37 19.36
CA LEU A 198 -0.22 -9.39 18.43
C LEU A 198 -0.22 -9.86 16.97
N ALA A 199 0.77 -10.65 16.54
CA ALA A 199 0.81 -11.25 15.21
C ALA A 199 -0.42 -12.13 14.92
N SER A 200 -1.06 -12.68 15.95
CA SER A 200 -2.31 -13.44 15.83
C SER A 200 -3.55 -12.62 16.20
N ALA A 201 -3.42 -11.67 17.13
CA ALA A 201 -4.53 -10.87 17.66
C ALA A 201 -4.99 -9.78 16.68
N VAL A 202 -4.06 -9.08 16.02
CA VAL A 202 -4.37 -7.98 15.09
C VAL A 202 -5.21 -8.51 13.90
N PRO A 203 -4.81 -9.57 13.17
CA PRO A 203 -5.63 -10.11 12.09
C PRO A 203 -7.01 -10.61 12.55
N ALA A 204 -7.10 -11.14 13.77
CA ALA A 204 -8.38 -11.59 14.35
C ALA A 204 -9.32 -10.41 14.61
N ALA A 205 -8.79 -9.29 15.11
CA ALA A 205 -9.53 -8.07 15.38
C ALA A 205 -9.98 -7.38 14.08
N GLU A 206 -9.09 -7.29 13.09
CA GLU A 206 -9.39 -6.79 11.74
C GLU A 206 -10.52 -7.57 11.08
N LYS A 207 -10.42 -8.91 11.09
CA LYS A 207 -11.46 -9.78 10.51
C LYS A 207 -12.82 -9.60 11.21
N ALA A 208 -12.81 -9.29 12.49
CA ALA A 208 -14.02 -9.03 13.27
C ALA A 208 -14.51 -7.58 13.16
N GLY A 209 -13.77 -6.69 12.51
CA GLY A 209 -14.12 -5.27 12.39
C GLY A 209 -14.05 -4.49 13.70
N VAL A 210 -13.22 -4.92 14.66
CA VAL A 210 -13.07 -4.28 15.98
C VAL A 210 -11.64 -3.77 16.15
N PRO A 211 -11.43 -2.48 16.48
CA PRO A 211 -10.09 -1.94 16.66
C PRO A 211 -9.38 -2.59 17.86
N LEU A 212 -8.14 -3.03 17.65
CA LEU A 212 -7.25 -3.52 18.70
C LEU A 212 -6.20 -2.44 19.07
N ILE A 213 -6.18 -2.03 20.32
CA ILE A 213 -5.32 -0.98 20.86
C ILE A 213 -4.22 -1.60 21.73
N VAL A 214 -2.96 -1.32 21.45
CA VAL A 214 -1.83 -1.78 22.28
C VAL A 214 -1.65 -0.85 23.47
N ASN A 215 -1.42 -1.40 24.66
CA ASN A 215 -1.16 -0.59 25.85
C ASN A 215 0.32 -0.15 25.91
N ASP A 216 0.57 1.11 26.28
CA ASP A 216 1.85 1.75 26.66
C ASP A 216 2.97 1.78 25.59
N LEU A 217 2.89 0.99 24.52
CA LEU A 217 3.99 0.76 23.56
C LEU A 217 3.62 1.20 22.13
N PRO A 218 3.81 2.48 21.77
CA PRO A 218 3.51 2.98 20.42
C PRO A 218 4.32 2.29 19.33
N GLU A 219 5.61 2.05 19.53
CA GLU A 219 6.48 1.39 18.55
C GLU A 219 5.98 -0.01 18.22
N LEU A 220 5.54 -0.75 19.23
CA LEU A 220 4.97 -2.07 19.05
C LEU A 220 3.62 -2.01 18.35
N ALA A 221 2.79 -1.01 18.65
CA ALA A 221 1.52 -0.78 17.94
C ALA A 221 1.76 -0.54 16.45
N ALA A 222 2.70 0.34 16.11
CA ALA A 222 3.10 0.65 14.73
C ALA A 222 3.72 -0.57 14.04
N GLU A 223 4.63 -1.28 14.70
CA GLU A 223 5.30 -2.47 14.16
C GLU A 223 4.31 -3.59 13.83
N THR A 224 3.29 -3.78 14.69
CA THR A 224 2.34 -4.90 14.57
C THR A 224 1.08 -4.57 13.77
N GLY A 225 0.92 -3.31 13.32
CA GLY A 225 -0.24 -2.85 12.58
C GLY A 225 -1.51 -2.72 13.44
N ALA A 226 -1.38 -2.59 14.76
CA ALA A 226 -2.52 -2.38 15.65
C ALA A 226 -3.28 -1.08 15.30
N ALA A 227 -4.56 -1.01 15.69
CA ALA A 227 -5.42 0.13 15.39
C ALA A 227 -5.01 1.43 16.11
N GLY A 228 -4.21 1.31 17.17
CA GLY A 228 -3.67 2.44 17.91
C GLY A 228 -2.98 2.01 19.19
N VAL A 229 -2.60 3.01 19.98
CA VAL A 229 -1.97 2.86 21.29
C VAL A 229 -2.76 3.58 22.37
N HIS A 230 -2.86 2.97 23.55
CA HIS A 230 -3.34 3.61 24.77
C HIS A 230 -2.15 4.04 25.62
N LEU A 231 -2.13 5.29 26.06
CA LEU A 231 -1.04 5.88 26.81
C LEU A 231 -1.54 6.42 28.15
N GLY A 232 -0.86 6.04 29.22
CA GLY A 232 -0.97 6.61 30.54
C GLY A 232 -0.09 7.85 30.72
N ALA A 233 -0.18 8.45 31.91
CA ALA A 233 0.51 9.70 32.24
C ALA A 233 2.04 9.56 32.35
N SER A 234 2.54 8.34 32.54
CA SER A 234 3.97 8.03 32.68
C SER A 234 4.64 7.57 31.38
N ASP A 235 3.89 7.46 30.29
CA ASP A 235 4.35 6.83 29.05
C ASP A 235 4.83 7.89 28.06
N ALA A 236 5.16 7.47 26.83
CA ALA A 236 5.48 8.41 25.76
C ALA A 236 4.36 9.45 25.59
N SER A 237 4.72 10.69 25.27
CA SER A 237 3.71 11.72 25.05
C SER A 237 2.86 11.38 23.83
N ALA A 238 1.59 11.78 23.84
CA ALA A 238 0.72 11.64 22.68
C ALA A 238 1.27 12.32 21.41
N ARG A 239 2.17 13.29 21.56
CA ARG A 239 2.86 13.94 20.44
C ARG A 239 3.94 13.04 19.85
N GLU A 240 4.76 12.42 20.69
CA GLU A 240 5.82 11.49 20.25
C GLU A 240 5.20 10.24 19.61
N ALA A 241 4.17 9.67 20.22
CA ALA A 241 3.47 8.51 19.68
C ALA A 241 2.81 8.75 18.31
N ARG A 242 2.48 10.00 17.96
CA ARG A 242 1.96 10.38 16.63
C ARG A 242 3.03 10.52 15.56
N GLN A 243 4.30 10.56 15.95
CA GLN A 243 5.44 10.68 15.03
C GLN A 243 6.07 9.33 14.67
N MET A 244 5.67 8.27 15.38
CA MET A 244 6.05 6.87 15.13
C MET A 244 5.09 6.25 14.11
#